data_AF-A0A0Q5L2X8-F1
#
_entry.id   AF-A0A0Q5L2X8-F1
#
_cell.length_a   1.000
_cell.length_b   1.000
_cell.length_c   1.000
_cell.angle_alpha   90.00
_cell.angle_beta   90.00
_cell.angle_gamma   90.00
#
_symmetry.space_group_name_H-M   'P 1'
#
loop_
_entity.id
_entity.type
_entity.pdbx_description
1 polymer ?
#
loop_
_entity_poly.entity_id
_entity_poly.type
_entity_poly.pdbx_seq_one_letter_code
_entity_poly.pdbx_strand_id
1 'polypeptide(L)'
;MWRRPAPWSASGLLFLLTLGGWAAMLAGPGGGVQVANHSGAVLRDVQVCAESCVALPTLWPTQTWHAPLDEGTRRVVLKVAGQSASADAEAGLHFVVGRGGRVVAE
;
A
#
# COMPACT_ATOMS: atom_id res chain seq x y z
N MET A 1 35.34 -25.90 33.90
CA MET A 1 35.55 -25.48 32.49
C MET A 1 34.66 -24.26 32.24
N TRP A 2 35.23 -23.05 32.22
CA TRP A 2 34.47 -21.81 32.01
C TRP A 2 34.54 -21.43 30.53
N ARG A 3 33.40 -21.45 29.82
CA ARG A 3 33.31 -21.00 28.41
C ARG A 3 33.51 -19.48 28.39
N ARG A 4 34.58 -18.99 27.77
CA ARG A 4 34.73 -17.57 27.48
C ARG A 4 33.74 -17.18 26.38
N PRO A 5 32.87 -16.17 26.58
CA PRO A 5 32.02 -15.67 25.51
C PRO A 5 32.92 -15.10 24.41
N ALA A 6 32.69 -15.53 23.17
CA ALA A 6 33.45 -15.05 22.01
C ALA A 6 33.37 -13.52 21.94
N PRO A 7 34.46 -12.80 21.65
CA PRO A 7 34.42 -11.36 21.46
C PRO A 7 33.67 -11.10 20.16
N TRP A 8 32.44 -10.64 20.26
CA TRP A 8 31.75 -10.12 19.09
C TRP A 8 32.51 -8.85 18.71
N SER A 9 33.27 -8.91 17.61
CA SER A 9 33.97 -7.75 17.07
C SER A 9 32.97 -6.61 16.97
N ALA A 10 33.30 -5.42 17.47
CA ALA A 10 32.39 -4.27 17.45
C ALA A 10 31.77 -4.03 16.06
N SER A 11 32.52 -4.35 15.00
CA SER A 11 32.10 -4.36 13.60
C SER A 11 30.92 -5.30 13.30
N GLY A 12 30.87 -6.49 13.91
CA GLY A 12 29.78 -7.45 13.73
C GLY A 12 28.48 -6.99 14.40
N LEU A 13 28.59 -6.34 15.56
CA LEU A 13 27.43 -5.74 16.24
C LEU A 13 26.86 -4.57 15.42
N LEU A 14 27.74 -3.72 14.88
CA LEU A 14 27.36 -2.60 14.01
C LEU A 14 26.69 -3.08 12.73
N PHE A 15 27.21 -4.15 12.12
CA PHE A 15 26.60 -4.76 10.94
C PHE A 15 25.20 -5.27 11.23
N LEU A 16 24.98 -5.98 12.34
CA LEU A 16 23.67 -6.48 12.75
C LEU A 16 22.68 -5.35 13.05
N LEU A 17 23.13 -4.27 13.71
CA LEU A 17 22.29 -3.11 13.99
C LEU A 17 21.90 -2.37 12.72
N THR A 18 22.84 -2.25 11.78
CA THR A 18 22.58 -1.60 10.49
C THR A 18 21.60 -2.44 9.68
N LEU A 19 21.84 -3.75 9.57
CA LEU A 19 20.95 -4.68 8.88
C LEU A 19 19.56 -4.74 9.52
N GLY A 20 19.49 -4.76 10.85
CA GLY A 20 18.22 -4.70 11.60
C GLY A 20 17.47 -3.39 11.39
N GLY A 21 18.18 -2.26 11.32
CA GLY A 21 17.60 -0.96 10.99
C GLY A 21 16.99 -0.91 9.59
N TRP A 22 17.69 -1.43 8.58
CA TRP A 22 17.15 -1.56 7.23
C TRP A 22 15.97 -2.53 7.15
N ALA A 23 16.06 -3.67 7.83
CA ALA A 23 14.97 -4.64 7.90
C ALA A 23 13.72 -4.02 8.55
N ALA A 24 13.86 -3.25 9.63
CA ALA A 24 12.76 -2.53 10.26
C ALA A 24 12.18 -1.43 9.35
N MET A 25 13.01 -0.76 8.55
CA MET A 25 12.57 0.26 7.60
C MET A 25 11.81 -0.33 6.41
N LEU A 26 12.24 -1.50 5.91
CA LEU A 26 11.55 -2.27 4.88
C LEU A 26 10.30 -2.98 5.40
N ALA A 27 10.29 -3.32 6.69
CA ALA A 27 9.12 -3.89 7.39
C ALA A 27 8.18 -2.82 7.95
N GLY A 28 8.43 -1.53 7.65
CA GLY A 28 7.48 -0.46 7.92
C GLY A 28 6.11 -0.78 7.33
N PRO A 29 5.02 -0.20 7.86
CA PRO A 29 3.65 -0.61 7.59
C PRO A 29 3.34 -0.56 6.08
N GLY A 30 3.48 -1.71 5.43
CA GLY A 30 3.27 -1.91 4.01
C GLY A 30 1.78 -2.01 3.65
N GLY A 31 0.95 -1.15 4.24
CA GLY A 31 -0.47 -1.04 3.94
C GLY A 31 -0.70 0.17 3.04
N GLY A 32 -0.79 -0.05 1.73
CA GLY A 32 -1.11 1.00 0.77
C GLY A 32 -2.32 0.63 -0.05
N VAL A 33 -3.10 1.63 -0.46
CA VAL A 33 -4.14 1.42 -1.48
C VAL A 33 -3.49 1.44 -2.86
N GLN A 34 -3.84 0.47 -3.69
CA GLN A 34 -3.48 0.46 -5.10
C GLN A 34 -4.74 0.61 -5.95
N VAL A 35 -4.70 1.51 -6.94
CA VAL A 35 -5.79 1.68 -7.91
C VAL A 35 -5.21 1.55 -9.32
N ALA A 36 -5.61 0.51 -10.04
CA ALA A 36 -5.18 0.22 -11.39
C ALA A 36 -6.29 0.55 -12.41
N ASN A 37 -5.96 1.36 -13.42
CA ASN A 37 -6.89 1.74 -14.48
C ASN A 37 -6.79 0.79 -15.69
N HIS A 38 -7.67 -0.21 -15.75
CA HIS A 38 -7.81 -1.11 -16.89
C HIS A 38 -9.03 -0.77 -17.77
N SER A 39 -9.62 0.42 -17.61
CA SER A 39 -10.85 0.80 -18.30
C SER A 39 -10.65 1.17 -19.76
N GLY A 40 -9.41 1.54 -20.14
CA GLY A 40 -9.08 2.12 -21.45
C GLY A 40 -9.44 3.60 -21.58
N ALA A 41 -10.05 4.21 -20.55
CA ALA A 41 -10.41 5.62 -20.51
C ALA A 41 -9.53 6.39 -19.51
N VAL A 42 -9.51 7.71 -19.63
CA VAL A 42 -8.92 8.59 -18.62
C VAL A 42 -9.92 8.72 -17.46
N LEU A 43 -9.51 8.32 -16.26
CA LEU A 43 -10.34 8.42 -15.07
C LEU A 43 -10.07 9.76 -14.37
N ARG A 44 -11.14 10.51 -14.15
CA ARG A 44 -11.15 11.80 -13.44
C ARG A 44 -12.05 11.68 -12.22
N ASP A 45 -11.84 12.56 -11.25
CA ASP A 45 -12.67 12.67 -10.05
C ASP A 45 -12.76 11.36 -9.25
N VAL A 46 -11.69 10.55 -9.30
CA VAL A 46 -11.57 9.32 -8.52
C VAL A 46 -11.33 9.70 -7.07
N GLN A 47 -12.04 9.07 -6.14
CA GLN A 47 -11.89 9.33 -4.71
C GLN A 47 -11.66 8.02 -3.96
N VAL A 48 -10.68 8.04 -3.07
CA VAL A 48 -10.46 6.96 -2.11
C VAL A 48 -10.93 7.46 -0.75
N CYS A 49 -11.90 6.75 -0.17
CA CYS A 49 -12.46 7.07 1.14
C CYS A 49 -12.08 5.98 2.14
N ALA A 50 -11.39 6.37 3.20
CA ALA A 50 -11.23 5.58 4.43
C ALA A 50 -12.03 6.31 5.53
N GLU A 51 -11.35 6.87 6.54
CA GLU A 51 -11.98 7.81 7.49
C GLU A 51 -12.22 9.19 6.87
N SER A 52 -11.37 9.59 5.93
CA SER A 52 -11.53 10.78 5.09
C SER A 52 -11.48 10.39 3.61
N CYS A 53 -12.07 11.23 2.75
CA CYS A 53 -12.04 11.04 1.30
C CYS A 53 -10.95 11.90 0.68
N VAL A 54 -10.02 11.27 -0.03
CA VAL A 54 -8.96 11.92 -0.78
C VAL A 54 -9.24 11.79 -2.27
N ALA A 55 -9.18 12.91 -2.99
CA ALA A 55 -9.27 12.92 -4.43
C ALA A 55 -7.94 12.46 -5.04
N LEU A 56 -8.01 11.49 -5.94
CA LEU A 56 -6.86 11.01 -6.68
C LEU A 56 -6.55 11.94 -7.85
N PRO A 57 -5.27 12.04 -8.24
CA PRO A 57 -4.92 12.68 -9.50
C PRO A 57 -5.57 11.95 -10.68
N THR A 58 -5.64 12.63 -11.83
CA THR A 58 -6.14 12.02 -13.07
C THR A 58 -5.34 10.76 -13.41
N LEU A 59 -6.05 9.65 -13.56
CA LEU A 59 -5.49 8.33 -13.85
C LEU A 59 -5.60 8.05 -15.35
N TRP A 60 -4.44 7.96 -16.01
CA TRP A 60 -4.36 7.63 -17.44
C TRP A 60 -4.67 6.15 -17.70
N PRO A 61 -5.04 5.75 -18.93
CA PRO A 61 -5.24 4.35 -19.27
C PRO A 61 -4.00 3.53 -18.91
N THR A 62 -4.20 2.34 -18.32
CA THR A 62 -3.15 1.41 -17.85
C THR A 62 -2.25 1.93 -16.73
N GLN A 63 -2.51 3.14 -16.23
CA GLN A 63 -1.77 3.67 -15.10
C GLN A 63 -2.24 3.04 -13.79
N THR A 64 -1.29 2.89 -12.88
CA THR A 64 -1.56 2.48 -11.50
C THR A 64 -1.15 3.59 -10.56
N TRP A 65 -1.99 3.88 -9.57
CA TRP A 65 -1.71 4.83 -8.50
C TRP A 65 -1.61 4.11 -7.16
N HIS A 66 -0.74 4.62 -6.31
CA HIS A 66 -0.48 4.08 -4.98
C HIS A 66 -0.48 5.22 -3.98
N ALA A 67 -1.14 5.02 -2.84
CA ALA A 67 -0.96 5.88 -1.68
C ALA A 67 -0.73 5.07 -0.41
N PRO A 68 0.09 5.61 0.51
CA PRO A 68 0.14 5.11 1.87
C PRO A 68 -1.22 5.31 2.52
N LEU A 69 -1.65 4.34 3.31
CA LEU A 69 -2.78 4.49 4.23
C LEU A 69 -2.26 4.58 5.66
N ASP A 70 -3.04 5.24 6.50
CA ASP A 70 -2.71 5.32 7.92
C ASP A 70 -2.77 3.93 8.58
N GLU A 71 -1.84 3.69 9.50
CA GLU A 71 -1.82 2.48 10.33
C GLU A 71 -3.15 2.35 11.09
N GLY A 72 -3.90 1.30 10.78
CA GLY A 72 -5.23 1.06 11.36
C GLY A 72 -6.39 1.19 10.39
N THR A 73 -6.15 1.63 9.15
CA THR A 73 -7.17 1.62 8.10
C THR A 73 -7.62 0.18 7.79
N ARG A 74 -8.84 -0.16 8.20
CA ARG A 74 -9.41 -1.53 8.01
C ARG A 74 -10.23 -1.69 6.74
N ARG A 75 -10.81 -0.60 6.24
CA ARG A 75 -11.70 -0.59 5.09
C ARG A 75 -11.48 0.64 4.25
N VAL A 76 -11.43 0.46 2.94
CA VAL A 76 -11.30 1.53 1.95
C VAL A 76 -12.40 1.39 0.92
N VAL A 77 -12.97 2.51 0.50
CA VAL A 77 -13.98 2.58 -0.56
C VAL A 77 -13.42 3.43 -1.70
N LEU A 78 -13.28 2.84 -2.88
CA LEU A 78 -12.96 3.56 -4.10
C LEU A 78 -14.25 4.01 -4.78
N LYS A 79 -14.34 5.29 -5.14
CA LYS A 79 -15.45 5.89 -5.89
C LYS A 79 -14.94 6.40 -7.24
N VAL A 80 -15.61 6.00 -8.32
CA VAL A 80 -15.30 6.37 -9.71
C VAL A 80 -16.59 6.63 -10.45
N ALA A 81 -16.84 7.88 -10.87
CA ALA A 81 -17.95 8.24 -11.78
C ALA A 81 -19.31 7.56 -11.47
N GLY A 82 -19.72 7.55 -10.20
CA GLY A 82 -20.99 6.94 -9.75
C GLY A 82 -20.93 5.45 -9.43
N GLN A 83 -19.79 4.79 -9.63
CA GLN A 83 -19.52 3.42 -9.18
C GLN A 83 -18.67 3.44 -7.91
N SER A 84 -18.82 2.40 -7.09
CA SER A 84 -17.99 2.23 -5.90
C SER A 84 -17.71 0.76 -5.61
N ALA A 85 -16.53 0.49 -5.06
CA ALA A 85 -16.17 -0.80 -4.52
C ALA A 85 -15.48 -0.59 -3.17
N SER A 86 -15.65 -1.55 -2.26
CA SER A 86 -14.99 -1.56 -0.95
C SER A 86 -14.05 -2.73 -0.83
N ALA A 87 -12.87 -2.50 -0.29
CA ALA A 87 -11.89 -3.51 0.05
C ALA A 87 -11.57 -3.43 1.55
N ASP A 88 -11.39 -4.59 2.18
CA ASP A 88 -10.96 -4.69 3.57
C ASP A 88 -9.45 -5.00 3.60
N ALA A 89 -8.73 -4.47 4.60
CA ALA A 89 -7.27 -4.59 4.68
C ALA A 89 -6.79 -6.04 4.75
N GLU A 90 -7.62 -6.96 5.25
CA GLU A 90 -7.33 -8.40 5.30
C GLU A 90 -7.36 -9.07 3.92
N ALA A 91 -8.11 -8.51 2.96
CA ALA A 91 -8.23 -9.03 1.60
C ALA A 91 -7.16 -8.46 0.65
N GLY A 92 -6.51 -7.36 1.03
CA GLY A 92 -5.69 -6.55 0.14
C GLY A 92 -6.45 -5.30 -0.29
N LEU A 93 -5.77 -4.16 -0.32
CA LEU A 93 -6.37 -2.86 -0.66
C LEU A 93 -6.09 -2.52 -2.13
N HIS A 94 -6.42 -3.46 -3.01
CA HIS A 94 -6.21 -3.33 -4.45
C HIS A 94 -7.55 -3.12 -5.16
N PHE A 95 -7.60 -2.14 -6.04
CA PHE A 95 -8.78 -1.83 -6.82
C PHE A 95 -8.45 -1.81 -8.30
N VAL A 96 -9.26 -2.52 -9.09
CA VAL A 96 -9.18 -2.53 -10.55
C VAL A 96 -10.40 -1.82 -11.11
N VAL A 97 -10.17 -0.77 -11.89
CA VAL A 97 -11.21 -0.10 -12.68
C VAL A 97 -11.19 -0.70 -14.08
N GLY A 98 -12.12 -1.62 -14.34
CA GLY A 98 -12.27 -2.35 -15.59
C GLY A 98 -13.01 -1.58 -16.69
N ARG A 99 -13.17 -2.25 -17.84
CA ARG A 99 -13.82 -1.69 -19.03
C ARG A 99 -15.25 -1.24 -18.70
N GLY A 100 -15.60 -0.01 -19.08
CA GLY A 100 -16.89 0.61 -18.76
C GLY A 100 -16.98 1.29 -17.39
N GLY A 101 -15.85 1.43 -16.67
CA GLY A 101 -15.80 2.12 -15.37
C GLY A 101 -16.10 1.21 -14.17
N ARG A 102 -16.28 -0.10 -14.41
CA ARG A 102 -16.59 -1.08 -13.36
C ARG A 102 -15.45 -1.22 -12.37
N VAL A 103 -15.73 -0.94 -11.11
CA VAL A 103 -14.74 -1.04 -10.03
C VAL A 103 -14.86 -2.42 -9.36
N VAL A 104 -13.72 -3.08 -9.15
CA VAL A 104 -13.60 -4.37 -8.45
C VAL A 104 -12.51 -4.22 -7.39
N ALA A 105 -12.77 -4.73 -6.19
CA ALA A 105 -11.75 -4.91 -5.15
C ALA A 105 -11.13 -6.31 -5.31
N GLU A 106 -9.81 -6.39 -5.32
CA GLU A 106 -9.01 -7.62 -5.45
C GLU A 106 -8.15 -7.86 -4.21
#